data_AF-V8N695-F1
#
_entry.id   AF-V8N695-F1
#
_cell.length_a   1.000
_cell.length_b   1.000
_cell.length_c   1.000
_cell.angle_alpha   90.00
_cell.angle_beta   90.00
_cell.angle_gamma   90.00
#
_symmetry.space_group_name_H-M   'P 1'
#
loop_
_entity.id
_entity.type
_entity.pdbx_description
1 polymer ?
#
loop_
_entity_poly.entity_id
_entity_poly.type
_entity_poly.pdbx_seq_one_letter_code
_entity_poly.pdbx_strand_id
1 'polypeptide(L)'
;MAEDEKNQSIIVSGESGAGKTVSAKYAMRFFASVGGSSSESNIEEKVLASSPIMEAIGNAKTTRNDNSSRFGKYIQIGFDKRYRIIGANMRTYLLEKSRVVFQ
;
A
#
# COMPACT_ATOMS: atom_id res chain seq x y z
N MET A 1 -12.00 12.38 -8.30
CA MET A 1 -11.30 13.26 -7.33
C MET A 1 -11.37 14.71 -7.77
N ALA A 2 -10.95 15.04 -9.01
CA ALA A 2 -11.04 16.39 -9.52
C ALA A 2 -12.45 16.81 -9.95
N GLU A 3 -13.22 15.89 -10.53
CA GLU A 3 -14.59 16.16 -11.00
C GLU A 3 -15.58 16.30 -9.84
N ASP A 4 -15.58 15.35 -8.90
CA ASP A 4 -16.53 15.36 -7.77
C ASP A 4 -16.04 16.07 -6.49
N GLU A 5 -14.82 16.62 -6.51
CA GLU A 5 -14.14 17.22 -5.34
C GLU A 5 -14.14 16.33 -4.07
N LYS A 6 -14.13 15.01 -4.25
CA LYS A 6 -14.19 14.01 -3.17
C LYS A 6 -12.97 13.11 -3.15
N ASN A 7 -12.53 12.78 -1.94
CA ASN A 7 -11.51 11.75 -1.70
C ASN A 7 -11.95 10.40 -2.28
N GLN A 8 -11.00 9.61 -2.78
CA GLN A 8 -11.24 8.34 -3.45
C GLN A 8 -10.59 7.18 -2.69
N SER A 9 -11.16 5.99 -2.83
CA SER A 9 -10.61 4.77 -2.25
C SER A 9 -10.58 3.65 -3.29
N ILE A 10 -9.44 2.99 -3.43
CA ILE A 10 -9.29 1.75 -4.20
C ILE A 10 -9.19 0.61 -3.20
N ILE A 11 -10.13 -0.34 -3.27
CA ILE A 11 -10.14 -1.52 -2.41
C ILE A 11 -9.68 -2.71 -3.25
N VAL A 12 -8.57 -3.32 -2.85
CA VAL A 12 -8.03 -4.51 -3.50
C VAL A 12 -8.26 -5.71 -2.59
N SER A 13 -9.27 -6.52 -2.92
CA SER A 13 -9.66 -7.73 -2.19
C SER A 13 -9.38 -9.00 -2.98
N GLY A 14 -9.41 -10.15 -2.29
CA GLY A 14 -9.15 -11.46 -2.89
C GLY A 14 -8.46 -12.42 -1.92
N GLU A 15 -8.36 -13.69 -2.31
CA GLU A 15 -7.72 -14.72 -1.50
C GLU A 15 -6.20 -14.51 -1.35
N SER A 16 -5.57 -15.22 -0.41
CA SER A 16 -4.11 -15.21 -0.27
C SER A 16 -3.46 -15.73 -1.55
N GLY A 17 -2.53 -14.96 -2.12
CA GLY A 17 -1.87 -15.29 -3.39
C GLY A 17 -2.53 -14.67 -4.63
N ALA A 18 -3.72 -14.09 -4.54
CA ALA A 18 -4.46 -13.50 -5.67
C ALA A 18 -3.85 -12.21 -6.27
N GLY A 19 -2.64 -11.81 -5.88
CA GLY A 19 -1.96 -10.63 -6.44
C GLY A 19 -2.30 -9.27 -5.81
N LYS A 20 -3.06 -9.22 -4.71
CA LYS A 20 -3.49 -7.96 -4.07
C LYS A 20 -2.37 -6.93 -3.86
N THR A 21 -1.25 -7.37 -3.29
CA THR A 21 -0.09 -6.51 -3.00
C THR A 21 0.53 -5.96 -4.27
N VAL A 22 0.59 -6.78 -5.32
CA VAL A 22 1.13 -6.41 -6.63
C VAL A 22 0.24 -5.36 -7.30
N SER A 23 -1.08 -5.57 -7.30
CA SER A 23 -2.05 -4.61 -7.85
C SER A 23 -1.99 -3.26 -7.13
N ALA A 24 -1.92 -3.26 -5.79
CA ALA A 24 -1.77 -2.03 -5.01
C ALA A 24 -0.45 -1.30 -5.35
N LYS A 25 0.65 -2.04 -5.56
CA LYS A 25 1.96 -1.49 -5.96
C LYS A 25 1.87 -0.79 -7.32
N TYR A 26 1.20 -1.40 -8.30
CA TYR A 26 1.03 -0.79 -9.63
C TYR A 26 0.13 0.46 -9.58
N ALA A 27 -0.95 0.44 -8.78
CA ALA A 27 -1.78 1.63 -8.59
C ALA A 27 -0.98 2.81 -8.02
N MET A 28 -0.13 2.57 -7.02
CA MET A 28 0.73 3.61 -6.44
C MET A 28 1.75 4.16 -7.45
N ARG A 29 2.39 3.30 -8.25
CA ARG A 29 3.30 3.69 -9.33
C ARG A 29 2.61 4.55 -10.38
N PHE A 30 1.39 4.18 -10.74
CA PHE A 30 0.60 4.98 -11.69
C PHE A 30 0.36 6.38 -11.14
N PHE A 31 -0.16 6.52 -9.91
CA PHE A 31 -0.39 7.84 -9.31
C PHE A 31 0.88 8.67 -9.16
N ALA A 32 1.99 8.03 -8.82
CA ALA A 32 3.29 8.70 -8.78
C ALA A 32 3.73 9.26 -10.14
N SER A 33 3.54 8.48 -11.21
CA SER A 33 3.89 8.89 -12.56
C SER A 33 3.00 10.01 -13.10
N VAL A 34 1.68 9.95 -12.88
CA VAL A 34 0.74 10.96 -13.41
C VAL A 34 0.57 12.18 -12.50
N GLY A 35 0.81 12.02 -11.20
CA GLY A 35 0.60 13.05 -10.17
C GLY A 35 1.74 14.06 -10.05
N GLY A 36 2.63 14.14 -11.05
CA GLY A 36 3.64 15.19 -11.20
C GLY A 36 4.41 15.51 -9.92
N SER A 37 5.49 14.76 -9.65
CA SER A 37 6.48 15.17 -8.63
C SER A 37 7.10 16.50 -9.06
N SER A 38 6.61 17.61 -8.51
CA SER A 38 7.38 18.84 -8.45
C SER A 38 8.67 18.51 -7.72
N SER A 39 9.80 18.50 -8.45
CA SER A 39 11.18 18.58 -7.96
C SER A 39 11.37 18.08 -6.51
N GLU A 40 11.92 16.87 -6.36
CA GLU A 40 12.42 16.25 -5.11
C GLU A 40 11.47 15.42 -4.24
N SER A 41 10.21 15.21 -4.60
CA SER A 41 9.35 14.33 -3.81
C SER A 41 9.42 12.87 -4.27
N ASN A 42 10.48 12.14 -3.86
CA ASN A 42 10.60 10.67 -3.98
C ASN A 42 9.60 9.92 -3.07
N ILE A 43 8.36 10.42 -2.94
CA ILE A 43 7.32 9.85 -2.09
C ILE A 43 6.96 8.46 -2.60
N GLU A 44 6.91 8.26 -3.93
CA GLU A 44 6.75 6.93 -4.53
C GLU A 44 7.83 5.98 -4.03
N GLU A 45 9.10 6.37 -4.17
CA GLU A 45 10.23 5.54 -3.77
C GLU A 45 10.16 5.21 -2.28
N LYS A 46 9.82 6.17 -1.43
CA LYS A 46 9.64 5.96 0.03
C LYS A 46 8.49 5.02 0.34
N VAL A 47 7.35 5.15 -0.35
CA VAL A 47 6.20 4.25 -0.17
C VAL A 47 6.53 2.84 -0.69
N LEU A 48 7.21 2.72 -1.83
CA LEU A 48 7.67 1.44 -2.35
C LEU A 48 8.72 0.80 -1.44
N ALA A 49 9.66 1.59 -0.91
CA ALA A 49 10.70 1.15 0.03
C ALA A 49 10.14 0.69 1.38
N SER A 50 8.93 1.14 1.76
CA SER A 50 8.25 0.61 2.94
C SER A 50 7.78 -0.84 2.76
N SER A 51 7.59 -1.30 1.51
CA SER A 51 7.01 -2.64 1.26
C SER A 51 7.90 -3.77 1.79
N PRO A 52 9.21 -3.83 1.50
CA PRO A 52 10.08 -4.85 2.10
C PRO A 52 10.04 -4.89 3.64
N ILE A 53 9.99 -3.73 4.29
CA ILE A 53 9.91 -3.62 5.76
C ILE A 53 8.59 -4.23 6.25
N MET A 54 7.48 -3.83 5.64
CA MET A 54 6.15 -4.31 6.02
C MET A 54 5.97 -5.81 5.74
N GLU A 55 6.56 -6.32 4.66
CA GLU A 55 6.57 -7.75 4.36
C GLU A 55 7.40 -8.52 5.38
N ALA A 56 8.59 -8.04 5.75
CA ALA A 56 9.46 -8.71 6.72
C ALA A 56 8.82 -8.87 8.11
N ILE A 57 8.05 -7.87 8.58
CA ILE A 57 7.45 -7.89 9.93
C ILE A 57 6.02 -8.44 9.96
N GLY A 58 5.33 -8.48 8.82
CA GLY A 58 3.89 -8.74 8.77
C GLY A 58 3.47 -9.85 7.81
N ASN A 59 4.37 -10.35 6.96
CA ASN A 59 4.08 -11.50 6.12
C ASN A 59 4.66 -12.79 6.74
N ALA A 60 4.10 -13.91 6.33
CA ALA A 60 4.60 -15.22 6.69
C ALA A 60 4.31 -16.24 5.60
N LYS A 61 5.14 -17.29 5.56
CA LYS A 61 4.83 -18.50 4.83
C LYS A 61 3.65 -19.22 5.49
N THR A 62 2.72 -19.65 4.66
CA THR A 62 1.55 -20.44 5.02
C THR A 62 1.45 -21.65 4.10
N THR A 63 0.53 -22.57 4.37
CA THR A 63 0.28 -23.73 3.49
C THR A 63 -0.15 -23.35 2.07
N ARG A 64 -0.70 -22.14 1.85
CA ARG A 64 -1.25 -21.69 0.57
C ARG A 64 -0.40 -20.63 -0.15
N ASN A 65 0.50 -19.96 0.55
CA ASN A 65 1.26 -18.83 0.01
C ASN A 65 2.54 -18.63 0.84
N ASP A 66 3.70 -18.60 0.16
CA ASP A 66 5.02 -18.42 0.77
C ASP A 66 5.22 -17.01 1.35
N ASN A 67 4.46 -16.01 0.91
CA ASN A 67 4.56 -14.63 1.38
C ASN A 67 3.15 -14.04 1.66
N SER A 68 2.39 -14.69 2.55
CA SER A 68 1.04 -14.28 2.91
C SER A 68 1.05 -13.11 3.89
N SER A 69 0.50 -11.96 3.52
CA SER A 69 0.29 -10.85 4.46
C SER A 69 -0.71 -11.23 5.56
N ARG A 70 -0.30 -11.08 6.82
CA ARG A 70 -1.08 -11.44 8.01
C ARG A 70 -1.63 -10.21 8.74
N PHE A 71 -1.85 -9.14 7.99
CA PHE A 71 -2.43 -7.87 8.45
C PHE A 71 -3.10 -7.17 7.26
N GLY A 72 -4.06 -6.30 7.55
CA GLY A 72 -4.63 -5.34 6.60
C GLY A 72 -3.76 -4.09 6.52
N LYS A 73 -3.58 -3.56 5.30
CA LYS A 73 -2.77 -2.36 5.04
C LYS A 73 -3.62 -1.31 4.32
N TYR A 74 -3.64 -0.09 4.87
CA TYR A 74 -4.25 1.09 4.26
C TYR A 74 -3.16 2.13 4.01
N ILE A 75 -3.04 2.60 2.77
CA ILE A 75 -2.11 3.67 2.38
C ILE A 75 -2.95 4.81 1.83
N GLN A 76 -2.87 5.96 2.48
CA GLN A 76 -3.49 7.20 2.03
C GLN A 76 -2.43 8.02 1.28
N ILE A 77 -2.71 8.38 0.03
CA ILE A 77 -1.87 9.30 -0.75
C ILE A 77 -2.50 10.69 -0.66
N GLY A 78 -1.71 11.67 -0.22
CA GLY A 78 -2.13 13.06 -0.12
C GLY A 78 -1.84 13.80 -1.41
N PHE A 79 -2.82 14.60 -1.87
CA PHE A 79 -2.68 15.46 -3.03
C PHE A 79 -2.92 16.92 -2.65
N ASP A 80 -2.19 17.85 -3.29
CA ASP A 80 -2.48 19.28 -3.18
C ASP A 80 -3.65 19.73 -4.07
N LYS A 81 -3.97 21.03 -4.04
CA LYS A 81 -5.04 21.63 -4.85
C LYS A 81 -4.78 21.56 -6.37
N ARG A 82 -3.55 21.26 -6.79
CA ARG A 82 -3.16 21.05 -8.20
C ARG A 82 -3.06 19.56 -8.53
N TYR A 83 -3.57 18.68 -7.66
CA TYR A 83 -3.53 17.22 -7.79
C TYR A 83 -2.11 16.65 -7.87
N ARG A 84 -1.14 17.33 -7.25
CA ARG A 84 0.23 16.81 -7.10
C ARG A 84 0.37 16.04 -5.81
N ILE A 85 1.14 14.96 -5.83
CA ILE A 85 1.39 14.15 -4.62
C ILE A 85 2.25 14.93 -3.64
N ILE A 86 1.79 15.07 -2.40
CA ILE A 86 2.49 15.77 -1.32
C ILE A 86 2.95 14.87 -0.17
N GLY A 87 2.39 13.65 -0.07
CA GLY A 87 2.81 12.70 0.96
C GLY A 87 2.02 11.41 0.93
N ALA A 88 2.36 10.50 1.85
CA ALA A 88 1.59 9.30 2.11
C ALA A 88 1.54 8.98 3.60
N ASN A 89 0.44 8.40 4.06
CA ASN A 89 0.27 7.91 5.42
C ASN A 89 -0.14 6.43 5.37
N MET A 90 0.41 5.60 6.25
CA MET A 90 0.09 4.18 6.32
C MET A 90 -0.56 3.84 7.67
N ARG A 91 -1.63 3.04 7.61
CA ARG A 91 -2.26 2.42 8.78
C ARG A 91 -2.35 0.92 8.58
N THR A 92 -2.15 0.17 9.65
CA THR A 92 -2.27 -1.29 9.66
C THR A 92 -3.38 -1.72 10.60
N TYR A 93 -4.01 -2.85 10.27
CA TYR A 93 -5.14 -3.39 11.02
C TYR A 93 -5.02 -4.91 11.10
N LEU A 94 -5.63 -5.50 12.14
CA LEU A 94 -5.85 -6.96 12.24
C LEU A 94 -4.59 -7.81 12.05
N LEU A 95 -3.47 -7.44 12.69
CA LEU A 95 -2.27 -8.27 12.71
C LEU A 95 -2.56 -9.60 13.41
N GLU A 96 -2.20 -10.73 12.79
CA GLU A 96 -2.37 -12.08 13.34
C GLU A 96 -1.38 -12.34 14.50
N LYS A 97 -1.71 -11.84 15.69
CA LYS A 97 -0.86 -11.96 16.88
C LYS A 97 -0.55 -13.40 17.30
N SER A 98 -1.46 -14.35 17.04
CA SER A 98 -1.25 -15.77 17.38
C SER A 98 -0.02 -16.36 16.69
N ARG A 99 0.31 -15.89 15.47
CA ARG A 99 1.45 -16.38 14.70
C ARG A 99 2.80 -16.15 15.37
N VAL A 100 2.88 -15.17 16.26
CA VAL A 100 4.11 -14.85 17.02
C VAL A 100 4.54 -16.02 17.91
N VAL A 101 3.58 -16.80 18.41
CA VAL A 101 3.84 -17.89 19.38
C VAL A 101 3.46 -19.27 18.86
N PHE A 102 2.84 -19.36 17.68
CA PHE A 102 2.28 -20.60 17.11
C PHE A 102 2.34 -20.59 15.58
N GLN A 103 2.50 -21.75 14.92
CA GLN A 103 2.59 -21.86 13.45
C GLN A 103 1.60 -22.85 12.85
#